data_AF-A0A7I8DG74-F1
#
_entry.id   AF-A0A7I8DG74-F1
#
_cell.length_a   1.000
_cell.length_b   1.000
_cell.length_c   1.000
_cell.angle_alpha   90.00
_cell.angle_beta   90.00
_cell.angle_gamma   90.00
#
_symmetry.space_group_name_H-M   'P 1'
#
loop_
_entity.id
_entity.type
_entity.pdbx_description
1 polymer ?
#
loop_
_entity_poly.entity_id
_entity_poly.type
_entity_poly.pdbx_seq_one_letter_code
_entity_poly.pdbx_strand_id
1 'polypeptide(L)'
;MIKITQSLKRKNAIRKTKRKSLLISEDASLYLPLVRATSYEQEEELMYPIANTQSTKFVDINKDLKPFGFAYYPPQNMFYSIMNCWQRECGYCRLYDEGCAAFSMIIDCEPIYFEYGGKKWLLEFWKGQYGMTTGCEIGIYNTTVPYLDIPSLFYGTFYEAVTDEERIPMAFTLMKKGKLLFSRKETHWWLTGFRLGEFSEPEDLVMYPQVTLKDTAMRDAFIEGLVDAGYKRSEIAYRDNTVGFVYDKPKSKQPHTRTPILEYMMQTNNKRNCYAYNEATKLIGDPLDKFAFVKEEAPKMYNKILNVRCSQDIFKNFNLLNQYSAQSKAEILAMKEKE
;
A
#
# COMPACT_ATOMS: atom_id res chain seq x y z
N MET A 1 -3.13 4.18 43.42
CA MET A 1 -3.54 3.17 42.40
C MET A 1 -4.93 3.41 41.78
N ILE A 2 -5.94 3.88 42.52
CA ILE A 2 -7.34 3.97 42.03
C ILE A 2 -7.55 5.00 40.88
N LYS A 3 -6.84 6.13 40.87
CA LYS A 3 -6.98 7.18 39.83
C LYS A 3 -6.44 6.76 38.44
N ILE A 4 -5.42 5.90 38.39
CA ILE A 4 -4.81 5.43 37.14
C ILE A 4 -5.76 4.46 36.42
N THR A 5 -6.43 3.59 37.17
CA THR A 5 -7.40 2.62 36.65
C THR A 5 -8.66 3.29 36.08
N GLN A 6 -9.11 4.40 36.68
CA GLN A 6 -10.21 5.21 36.15
C GLN A 6 -9.83 5.94 34.85
N SER A 7 -8.61 6.47 34.74
CA SER A 7 -8.10 7.10 33.52
C SER A 7 -7.98 6.12 32.34
N LEU A 8 -7.48 4.91 32.59
CA LEU A 8 -7.41 3.83 31.60
C LEU A 8 -8.81 3.35 31.16
N LYS A 9 -9.75 3.18 32.11
CA LYS A 9 -11.14 2.85 31.78
C LYS A 9 -11.82 3.94 30.95
N ARG A 10 -11.56 5.23 31.24
CA ARG A 10 -12.12 6.37 30.50
C ARG A 10 -11.51 6.50 29.09
N LYS A 11 -10.20 6.27 28.93
CA LYS A 11 -9.54 6.21 27.61
C LYS A 11 -10.04 5.04 26.77
N ASN A 12 -10.20 3.85 27.35
CA ASN A 12 -10.76 2.69 26.66
C ASN A 12 -12.24 2.85 26.33
N ALA A 13 -13.02 3.51 27.20
CA ALA A 13 -14.40 3.87 26.92
C ALA A 13 -14.47 4.88 25.77
N ILE A 14 -13.69 5.97 25.78
CA ILE A 14 -13.65 6.95 24.69
C ILE A 14 -13.16 6.31 23.37
N ARG A 15 -12.19 5.39 23.42
CA ARG A 15 -11.73 4.63 22.25
C ARG A 15 -12.81 3.68 21.73
N LYS A 16 -13.59 3.02 22.60
CA LYS A 16 -14.78 2.21 22.24
C LYS A 16 -15.93 3.07 21.73
N THR A 17 -16.17 4.25 22.30
CA THR A 17 -17.26 5.16 21.91
C THR A 17 -16.96 5.85 20.59
N LYS A 18 -15.70 6.22 20.31
CA LYS A 18 -15.27 6.66 18.96
C LYS A 18 -15.29 5.54 17.92
N ARG A 19 -15.11 4.28 18.33
CA ARG A 19 -15.32 3.11 17.47
C ARG A 19 -16.81 2.85 17.20
N LYS A 20 -17.69 3.22 18.13
CA LYS A 20 -19.15 3.17 17.97
C LYS A 20 -19.73 4.36 17.19
N SER A 21 -19.10 5.54 17.19
CA SER A 21 -19.61 6.71 16.45
C SER A 21 -19.33 6.69 14.94
N LEU A 22 -18.93 5.54 14.38
CA LEU A 22 -18.83 5.25 12.95
C LEU A 22 -19.75 4.06 12.55
N LEU A 23 -20.62 3.63 13.46
CA LEU A 23 -21.58 2.54 13.25
C LEU A 23 -22.94 2.96 13.83
N ILE A 24 -23.85 3.40 12.96
CA ILE A 24 -25.28 3.59 13.21
C ILE A 24 -25.93 3.21 11.86
N SER A 25 -26.94 2.33 11.70
CA SER A 25 -27.93 1.72 12.58
C SER A 25 -28.30 0.30 12.12
N GLU A 26 -29.24 -0.29 12.86
CA GLU A 26 -29.86 -1.61 12.69
C GLU A 26 -30.60 -1.75 11.34
N ASP A 27 -30.12 -2.70 10.55
CA ASP A 27 -30.68 -3.30 9.33
C ASP A 27 -30.72 -2.50 7.99
N ALA A 28 -30.36 -3.21 6.91
CA ALA A 28 -30.10 -2.83 5.52
C ALA A 28 -28.72 -2.18 5.17
N SER A 29 -27.79 -3.02 4.69
CA SER A 29 -26.50 -2.68 4.04
C SER A 29 -25.46 -1.95 4.90
N LEU A 30 -24.42 -2.67 5.33
CA LEU A 30 -23.23 -2.09 5.92
C LEU A 30 -22.66 -1.01 4.98
N TYR A 31 -22.70 0.25 5.41
CA TYR A 31 -22.15 1.37 4.64
C TYR A 31 -20.63 1.21 4.50
N LEU A 32 -20.14 1.33 3.26
CA LEU A 32 -18.71 1.36 2.96
C LEU A 32 -18.01 2.43 3.81
N PRO A 33 -16.75 2.20 4.26
CA PRO A 33 -15.97 3.22 4.94
C PRO A 33 -15.97 4.53 4.14
N LEU A 34 -16.17 5.69 4.75
CA LEU A 34 -16.17 6.95 4.00
C LEU A 34 -14.79 7.19 3.35
N VAL A 35 -14.67 6.94 2.04
CA VAL A 35 -13.48 7.26 1.26
C VAL A 35 -13.72 8.57 0.51
N ARG A 36 -13.02 9.63 0.91
CA ARG A 36 -13.11 10.98 0.30
C ARG A 36 -12.07 11.17 -0.81
N ALA A 37 -11.95 10.18 -1.69
CA ALA A 37 -10.90 10.16 -2.70
C ALA A 37 -11.29 10.87 -4.00
N THR A 38 -10.32 11.55 -4.62
CA THR A 38 -10.42 12.16 -5.95
C THR A 38 -9.74 11.25 -7.00
N SER A 39 -10.16 11.35 -8.27
CA SER A 39 -9.48 10.72 -9.42
C SER A 39 -8.44 11.67 -9.98
N TYR A 40 -7.18 11.23 -10.14
CA TYR A 40 -6.02 12.10 -10.30
C TYR A 40 -5.68 12.50 -11.74
N GLU A 41 -6.11 11.72 -12.73
CA GLU A 41 -5.77 11.96 -14.15
C GLU A 41 -6.27 13.32 -14.66
N GLN A 42 -7.40 13.83 -14.13
CA GLN A 42 -7.95 15.13 -14.50
C GLN A 42 -7.20 16.32 -13.89
N GLU A 43 -6.52 16.14 -12.75
CA GLU A 43 -5.87 17.24 -12.04
C GLU A 43 -4.43 17.50 -12.51
N GLU A 44 -3.77 16.50 -13.09
CA GLU A 44 -2.45 16.64 -13.71
C GLU A 44 -2.53 17.56 -14.94
N GLU A 45 -3.50 17.34 -15.84
CA GLU A 45 -3.77 18.22 -17.00
C GLU A 45 -4.08 19.67 -16.61
N LEU A 46 -4.70 19.91 -15.45
CA LEU A 46 -5.05 21.25 -14.96
C LEU A 46 -3.86 22.03 -14.38
N MET A 47 -2.79 21.36 -13.96
CA MET A 47 -1.58 22.00 -13.41
C MET A 47 -0.53 22.32 -14.48
N TYR A 48 -0.57 21.64 -15.63
CA TYR A 48 0.29 21.90 -16.79
C TYR A 48 0.16 23.27 -17.48
N PRO A 49 -0.99 23.99 -17.53
CA PRO A 49 -1.15 25.15 -18.40
C PRO A 49 -0.55 26.46 -17.87
N ILE A 50 -0.14 26.54 -16.60
CA ILE A 50 0.32 27.80 -16.00
C ILE A 50 1.83 27.76 -15.84
N ALA A 51 2.58 28.36 -16.77
CA ALA A 51 4.02 28.55 -16.67
C ALA A 51 4.35 29.50 -15.50
N ASN A 52 4.63 28.96 -14.32
CA ASN A 52 5.10 29.69 -13.15
C ASN A 52 6.15 28.85 -12.42
N THR A 53 6.86 29.45 -11.46
CA THR A 53 7.95 28.76 -10.76
C THR A 53 7.51 27.47 -10.05
N GLN A 54 6.27 27.40 -9.56
CA GLN A 54 5.74 26.20 -8.90
C GLN A 54 5.44 25.08 -9.89
N SER A 55 4.89 25.39 -11.07
CA SER A 55 4.71 24.37 -12.12
C SER A 55 6.03 23.82 -12.63
N THR A 56 7.09 24.64 -12.73
CA THR A 56 8.44 24.15 -13.06
C THR A 56 8.96 23.16 -12.00
N LYS A 57 8.90 23.53 -10.71
CA LYS A 57 9.32 22.64 -9.61
C LYS A 57 8.54 21.33 -9.59
N PHE A 58 7.23 21.40 -9.83
CA PHE A 58 6.35 20.24 -9.93
C PHE A 58 6.73 19.30 -11.09
N VAL A 59 7.00 19.85 -12.28
CA VAL A 59 7.47 19.06 -13.43
C VAL A 59 8.83 18.43 -13.14
N ASP A 60 9.75 19.18 -12.52
CA ASP A 60 11.10 18.69 -12.21
C ASP A 60 11.09 17.53 -11.20
N ILE A 61 10.33 17.64 -10.10
CA ILE A 61 10.24 16.54 -9.12
C ILE A 61 9.60 15.30 -9.73
N ASN A 62 8.57 15.45 -10.56
CA ASN A 62 7.92 14.31 -11.22
C ASN A 62 8.81 13.66 -12.27
N LYS A 63 9.64 14.45 -12.96
CA LYS A 63 10.68 13.91 -13.85
C LYS A 63 11.70 13.06 -13.07
N ASP A 64 12.11 13.51 -11.89
CA ASP A 64 13.06 12.77 -11.04
C ASP A 64 12.45 11.51 -10.40
N LEU A 65 11.14 11.52 -10.10
CA LEU A 65 10.43 10.38 -9.50
C LEU A 65 10.04 9.30 -10.50
N LYS A 66 9.76 9.67 -11.76
CA LYS A 66 9.26 8.76 -12.79
C LYS A 66 10.13 7.49 -12.97
N PRO A 67 11.48 7.55 -12.99
CA PRO A 67 12.32 6.34 -13.06
C PRO A 67 12.12 5.37 -11.89
N PHE A 68 11.67 5.87 -10.74
CA PHE A 68 11.37 5.05 -9.55
C PHE A 68 9.94 4.52 -9.56
N GLY A 69 9.12 4.86 -10.57
CA GLY A 69 7.73 4.40 -10.68
C GLY A 69 6.74 5.25 -9.89
N PHE A 70 7.10 6.48 -9.52
CA PHE A 70 6.27 7.35 -8.71
C PHE A 70 6.07 8.72 -9.34
N ALA A 71 5.04 9.41 -8.87
CA ALA A 71 4.77 10.82 -9.08
C ALA A 71 4.36 11.45 -7.74
N TYR A 72 4.35 12.78 -7.68
CA TYR A 72 3.99 13.58 -6.53
C TYR A 72 2.71 14.36 -6.82
N TYR A 73 1.81 14.40 -5.84
CA TYR A 73 0.54 15.09 -5.90
C TYR A 73 0.46 16.18 -4.81
N PRO A 74 0.64 17.45 -5.18
CA PRO A 74 0.70 18.58 -4.25
C PRO A 74 -0.52 18.76 -3.35
N PRO A 75 -1.78 18.67 -3.83
CA PRO A 75 -2.95 18.99 -3.00
C PRO A 75 -3.11 18.14 -1.74
N GLN A 76 -2.56 16.92 -1.72
CA GLN A 76 -2.52 16.06 -0.51
C GLN A 76 -1.12 15.83 0.05
N ASN A 77 -0.09 16.46 -0.53
CA ASN A 77 1.33 16.24 -0.22
C ASN A 77 1.67 14.74 -0.16
N MET A 78 1.45 14.06 -1.28
CA MET A 78 1.47 12.61 -1.37
C MET A 78 2.24 12.14 -2.62
N PHE A 79 3.17 11.21 -2.45
CA PHE A 79 3.69 10.43 -3.58
C PHE A 79 2.77 9.26 -3.88
N TYR A 80 2.67 8.88 -5.14
CA TYR A 80 1.84 7.79 -5.60
C TYR A 80 2.48 7.05 -6.78
N SER A 81 2.13 5.78 -6.92
CA SER A 81 2.55 4.92 -8.02
C SER A 81 1.93 5.39 -9.34
N ILE A 82 2.75 5.45 -10.38
CA ILE A 82 2.27 5.63 -11.75
C ILE A 82 1.81 4.29 -12.33
N MET A 83 0.87 4.32 -13.27
CA MET A 83 0.27 3.11 -13.84
C MET A 83 1.30 2.17 -14.48
N ASN A 84 2.21 2.73 -15.29
CA ASN A 84 3.17 2.00 -16.10
C ASN A 84 4.58 2.11 -15.51
N CYS A 85 4.74 1.59 -14.30
CA CYS A 85 6.04 1.52 -13.63
C CYS A 85 6.69 0.14 -13.81
N TRP A 86 8.03 0.07 -13.73
CA TRP A 86 8.78 -1.16 -13.92
C TRP A 86 8.42 -2.25 -12.88
N GLN A 87 7.95 -1.85 -11.69
CA GLN A 87 7.49 -2.78 -10.66
C GLN A 87 6.34 -3.68 -11.13
N ARG A 88 5.61 -3.27 -12.18
CA ARG A 88 4.56 -4.10 -12.78
C ARG A 88 5.10 -5.41 -13.32
N GLU A 89 6.31 -5.38 -13.90
CA GLU A 89 6.98 -6.56 -14.45
C GLU A 89 7.36 -7.53 -13.33
N CYS A 90 7.62 -7.03 -12.13
CA CYS A 90 8.15 -7.83 -11.02
C CYS A 90 7.14 -8.76 -10.32
N GLY A 91 5.85 -8.62 -10.63
CA GLY A 91 4.78 -9.38 -10.00
C GLY A 91 4.76 -9.25 -8.48
N TYR A 92 4.33 -10.31 -7.79
CA TYR A 92 4.26 -10.36 -6.34
C TYR A 92 4.44 -11.78 -5.79
N CYS A 93 5.15 -11.90 -4.67
CA CYS A 93 5.20 -13.12 -3.89
C CYS A 93 5.55 -12.81 -2.42
N ARG A 94 5.30 -13.78 -1.53
CA ARG A 94 5.60 -13.64 -0.09
C ARG A 94 7.06 -13.29 0.20
N LEU A 95 8.00 -13.67 -0.66
CA LEU A 95 9.42 -13.35 -0.48
C LEU A 95 9.66 -11.82 -0.45
N TYR A 96 8.85 -11.03 -1.16
CA TYR A 96 8.97 -9.57 -1.15
C TYR A 96 8.57 -8.98 0.20
N ASP A 97 7.52 -9.52 0.84
CA ASP A 97 7.16 -9.15 2.21
C ASP A 97 8.32 -9.42 3.18
N GLU A 98 8.95 -10.60 3.06
CA GLU A 98 10.08 -10.99 3.89
C GLU A 98 11.28 -10.05 3.70
N GLY A 99 11.47 -9.49 2.50
CA GLY A 99 12.53 -8.52 2.23
C GLY A 99 12.33 -7.16 2.91
N CYS A 100 11.08 -6.72 3.13
CA CYS A 100 10.74 -5.34 3.44
C CYS A 100 11.52 -4.75 4.62
N ALA A 101 11.59 -5.47 5.75
CA ALA A 101 12.23 -4.96 6.96
C ALA A 101 13.73 -4.69 6.76
N ALA A 102 14.42 -5.49 5.95
CA ALA A 102 15.84 -5.29 5.64
C ALA A 102 16.11 -4.00 4.85
N PHE A 103 15.10 -3.48 4.15
CA PHE A 103 15.17 -2.26 3.34
C PHE A 103 14.47 -1.06 3.99
N SER A 104 14.44 -1.03 5.33
CA SER A 104 13.84 0.05 6.12
C SER A 104 12.32 0.23 5.91
N MET A 105 11.63 -0.80 5.43
CA MET A 105 10.18 -0.83 5.33
C MET A 105 9.59 -1.65 6.48
N ILE A 106 9.08 -0.97 7.50
CA ILE A 106 8.39 -1.59 8.64
C ILE A 106 6.89 -1.38 8.43
N ILE A 107 6.25 -2.40 7.89
CA ILE A 107 4.87 -2.36 7.38
C ILE A 107 4.06 -3.56 7.86
N ASP A 108 2.77 -3.35 8.10
CA ASP A 108 1.82 -4.44 8.26
C ASP A 108 1.38 -4.93 6.87
N CYS A 109 1.56 -6.22 6.60
CA CYS A 109 1.10 -6.90 5.39
C CYS A 109 -0.21 -7.64 5.65
N GLU A 110 -1.15 -7.58 4.72
CA GLU A 110 -2.46 -8.21 4.83
C GLU A 110 -2.88 -8.79 3.47
N PRO A 111 -2.30 -9.95 3.08
CA PRO A 111 -2.68 -10.65 1.87
C PRO A 111 -4.07 -11.26 2.02
N ILE A 112 -4.93 -11.03 1.02
CA ILE A 112 -6.24 -11.67 0.88
C ILE A 112 -6.24 -12.53 -0.38
N TYR A 113 -6.25 -13.85 -0.18
CA TYR A 113 -6.25 -14.85 -1.25
C TYR A 113 -7.67 -15.30 -1.55
N PHE A 114 -7.99 -15.49 -2.84
CA PHE A 114 -9.27 -16.02 -3.28
C PHE A 114 -9.16 -16.61 -4.69
N GLU A 115 -10.10 -17.46 -5.08
CA GLU A 115 -10.15 -18.05 -6.42
C GLU A 115 -11.36 -17.52 -7.20
N TYR A 116 -11.14 -17.15 -8.46
CA TYR A 116 -12.20 -16.63 -9.32
C TYR A 116 -11.84 -16.80 -10.80
N GLY A 117 -12.79 -17.26 -11.61
CA GLY A 117 -12.62 -17.40 -13.07
C GLY A 117 -11.46 -18.33 -13.46
N GLY A 118 -11.20 -19.39 -12.68
CA GLY A 118 -10.09 -20.32 -12.92
C GLY A 118 -8.71 -19.76 -12.61
N LYS A 119 -8.61 -18.62 -11.92
CA LYS A 119 -7.36 -17.99 -11.48
C LYS A 119 -7.29 -17.90 -9.97
N LYS A 120 -6.07 -17.94 -9.44
CA LYS A 120 -5.77 -17.57 -8.06
C LYS A 120 -5.50 -16.08 -8.02
N TRP A 121 -6.24 -15.38 -7.17
CA TRP A 121 -6.13 -13.93 -6.98
C TRP A 121 -5.53 -13.61 -5.62
N LEU A 122 -4.81 -12.49 -5.58
CA LEU A 122 -4.29 -11.89 -4.38
C LEU A 122 -4.59 -10.39 -4.41
N LEU A 123 -5.30 -9.93 -3.39
CA LEU A 123 -5.35 -8.51 -3.02
C LEU A 123 -4.46 -8.31 -1.80
N GLU A 124 -3.35 -7.59 -1.98
CA GLU A 124 -2.41 -7.29 -0.91
C GLU A 124 -2.63 -5.86 -0.39
N PHE A 125 -2.74 -5.72 0.92
CA PHE A 125 -2.87 -4.43 1.58
C PHE A 125 -1.67 -4.18 2.50
N TRP A 126 -0.91 -3.12 2.22
CA TRP A 126 0.21 -2.72 3.08
C TRP A 126 -0.09 -1.39 3.77
N LYS A 127 0.35 -1.23 5.03
CA LYS A 127 0.42 0.07 5.71
C LYS A 127 1.62 0.15 6.65
N GLY A 128 2.28 1.31 6.74
CA GLY A 128 3.39 1.46 7.70
C GLY A 128 4.37 2.58 7.36
N GLN A 129 5.63 2.33 7.68
CA GLN A 129 6.76 3.21 7.42
C GLN A 129 7.64 2.64 6.31
N TYR A 130 7.84 3.43 5.25
CA TYR A 130 8.62 3.16 4.06
C TYR A 130 9.82 4.10 4.04
N GLY A 131 10.86 3.76 4.80
CA GLY A 131 12.03 4.62 4.95
C GLY A 131 11.67 5.99 5.52
N MET A 132 11.82 7.04 4.71
CA MET A 132 11.50 8.44 5.08
C MET A 132 10.03 8.80 4.89
N THR A 133 9.21 7.89 4.37
CA THR A 133 7.79 8.12 4.11
C THR A 133 6.90 7.20 4.93
N THR A 134 5.70 7.64 5.29
CA THR A 134 4.64 6.75 5.80
C THR A 134 3.58 6.58 4.74
N GLY A 135 2.99 5.40 4.63
CA GLY A 135 2.03 5.17 3.54
C GLY A 135 1.22 3.89 3.64
N CYS A 136 0.53 3.62 2.54
CA CYS A 136 -0.21 2.38 2.32
C CYS A 136 -0.31 2.03 0.83
N GLU A 137 -0.61 0.77 0.56
CA GLU A 137 -0.73 0.21 -0.79
C GLU A 137 -1.94 -0.75 -0.86
N ILE A 138 -2.57 -0.81 -2.03
CA ILE A 138 -3.46 -1.90 -2.45
C ILE A 138 -2.93 -2.43 -3.78
N GLY A 139 -2.46 -3.67 -3.82
CA GLY A 139 -2.04 -4.36 -5.04
C GLY A 139 -2.99 -5.49 -5.38
N ILE A 140 -3.39 -5.62 -6.64
CA ILE A 140 -4.12 -6.78 -7.15
C ILE A 140 -3.24 -7.55 -8.12
N TYR A 141 -3.19 -8.86 -7.90
CA TYR A 141 -2.37 -9.79 -8.66
C TYR A 141 -3.17 -11.07 -8.92
N ASN A 142 -2.85 -11.77 -10.00
CA ASN A 142 -3.40 -13.10 -10.23
C ASN A 142 -2.39 -14.03 -10.88
N THR A 143 -2.71 -15.32 -10.87
CA THR A 143 -1.96 -16.33 -11.60
C THR A 143 -2.84 -17.50 -11.96
N THR A 144 -2.52 -18.16 -13.07
CA THR A 144 -3.05 -19.49 -13.45
C THR A 144 -2.07 -20.60 -13.10
N VAL A 145 -0.89 -20.25 -12.56
CA VAL A 145 0.20 -21.18 -12.26
C VAL A 145 0.05 -21.71 -10.83
N PRO A 146 0.38 -22.99 -10.59
CA PRO A 146 0.44 -23.55 -9.25
C PRO A 146 1.62 -22.95 -8.45
N TYR A 147 1.89 -23.56 -7.29
CA TYR A 147 3.04 -23.21 -6.46
C TYR A 147 4.35 -23.37 -7.23
N LEU A 148 5.24 -22.39 -7.08
CA LEU A 148 6.64 -22.53 -7.47
C LEU A 148 7.40 -23.17 -6.32
N ASP A 149 8.20 -24.18 -6.66
CA ASP A 149 9.20 -24.77 -5.79
C ASP A 149 10.58 -24.48 -6.37
N ILE A 150 11.22 -23.43 -5.88
CA ILE A 150 12.57 -23.05 -6.23
C ILE A 150 13.48 -23.44 -5.07
N PRO A 151 14.28 -24.51 -5.21
CA PRO A 151 15.07 -25.07 -4.13
C PRO A 151 15.90 -24.01 -3.39
N SER A 152 15.81 -24.02 -2.06
CA SER A 152 16.54 -23.11 -1.15
C SER A 152 16.21 -21.61 -1.30
N LEU A 153 15.24 -21.23 -2.13
CA LEU A 153 14.92 -19.83 -2.39
C LEU A 153 13.47 -19.48 -2.09
N PHE A 154 12.53 -20.20 -2.71
CA PHE A 154 11.12 -19.82 -2.66
C PHE A 154 10.23 -21.04 -2.81
N TYR A 155 9.35 -21.23 -1.84
CA TYR A 155 8.27 -22.21 -1.89
C TYR A 155 6.96 -21.45 -1.67
N GLY A 156 6.18 -21.25 -2.73
CA GLY A 156 5.02 -20.38 -2.67
C GLY A 156 4.39 -20.09 -4.02
N THR A 157 3.28 -19.36 -4.03
CA THR A 157 2.66 -18.88 -5.27
C THR A 157 3.31 -17.56 -5.69
N PHE A 158 3.76 -17.50 -6.94
CA PHE A 158 4.12 -16.24 -7.58
C PHE A 158 2.91 -15.72 -8.36
N TYR A 159 2.56 -14.47 -8.11
CA TYR A 159 1.46 -13.78 -8.75
C TYR A 159 2.00 -12.73 -9.72
N GLU A 160 1.30 -12.56 -10.83
CA GLU A 160 1.63 -11.54 -11.82
C GLU A 160 0.77 -10.31 -11.59
N ALA A 161 1.29 -9.13 -11.95
CA ALA A 161 0.44 -7.95 -12.04
C ALA A 161 -0.68 -8.22 -13.05
N VAL A 162 -1.90 -7.85 -12.69
CA VAL A 162 -3.06 -8.04 -13.56
C VAL A 162 -2.91 -7.29 -14.88
N THR A 163 -3.51 -7.81 -15.95
CA THR A 163 -3.56 -7.12 -17.25
C THR A 163 -4.37 -5.84 -17.16
N ASP A 164 -4.33 -5.02 -18.21
CA ASP A 164 -5.01 -3.71 -18.23
C ASP A 164 -6.54 -3.84 -18.10
N GLU A 165 -7.11 -4.91 -18.64
CA GLU A 165 -8.52 -5.28 -18.61
C GLU A 165 -8.94 -5.88 -17.26
N GLU A 166 -7.95 -6.33 -16.48
CA GLU A 166 -8.15 -6.98 -15.19
C GLU A 166 -7.88 -6.08 -13.99
N ARG A 167 -7.45 -4.84 -14.23
CA ARG A 167 -7.42 -3.77 -13.22
C ARG A 167 -8.83 -3.53 -12.67
N ILE A 168 -8.89 -3.13 -11.41
CA ILE A 168 -10.17 -2.87 -10.75
C ILE A 168 -10.17 -1.51 -10.06
N PRO A 169 -11.35 -0.87 -9.89
CA PRO A 169 -11.47 0.33 -9.08
C PRO A 169 -11.13 0.03 -7.62
N MET A 170 -10.09 0.69 -7.12
CA MET A 170 -9.65 0.61 -5.73
C MET A 170 -9.71 2.01 -5.12
N ALA A 171 -9.91 2.07 -3.82
CA ALA A 171 -9.82 3.31 -3.07
C ALA A 171 -9.34 3.05 -1.65
N PHE A 172 -8.73 4.06 -1.03
CA PHE A 172 -8.43 4.01 0.39
C PHE A 172 -8.48 5.39 1.04
N THR A 173 -8.61 5.38 2.37
CA THR A 173 -8.25 6.51 3.22
C THR A 173 -7.27 6.03 4.28
N LEU A 174 -6.15 6.73 4.44
CA LEU A 174 -5.15 6.46 5.46
C LEU A 174 -5.25 7.47 6.59
N MET A 175 -5.46 6.98 7.81
CA MET A 175 -5.56 7.79 9.01
C MET A 175 -4.38 7.48 9.93
N LYS A 176 -3.81 8.50 10.55
CA LYS A 176 -2.81 8.36 11.62
C LYS A 176 -3.35 8.91 12.92
N LYS A 177 -3.45 8.08 13.96
CA LYS A 177 -3.96 8.48 15.29
C LYS A 177 -5.30 9.25 15.20
N GLY A 178 -6.15 8.88 14.24
CA GLY A 178 -7.46 9.49 14.00
C GLY A 178 -7.44 10.81 13.20
N LYS A 179 -6.30 11.23 12.66
CA LYS A 179 -6.19 12.35 11.70
C LYS A 179 -6.01 11.83 10.29
N LEU A 180 -6.66 12.47 9.32
CA LEU A 180 -6.50 12.16 7.91
C LEU A 180 -5.06 12.42 7.49
N LEU A 181 -4.40 11.40 6.94
CA LEU A 181 -3.24 11.62 6.11
C LEU A 181 -3.76 11.99 4.72
N PHE A 182 -4.14 11.02 3.91
CA PHE A 182 -4.56 11.23 2.52
C PHE A 182 -5.53 10.12 2.11
N SER A 183 -6.17 10.29 0.96
CA SER A 183 -7.10 9.33 0.37
C SER A 183 -6.95 9.32 -1.14
N ARG A 184 -6.97 8.13 -1.74
CA ARG A 184 -6.77 7.91 -3.19
C ARG A 184 -7.85 6.97 -3.73
N LYS A 185 -8.30 7.17 -4.98
CA LYS A 185 -9.21 6.28 -5.71
C LYS A 185 -8.85 6.27 -7.18
N GLU A 186 -8.72 5.07 -7.74
CA GLU A 186 -8.38 4.89 -9.15
C GLU A 186 -8.66 3.44 -9.58
N THR A 187 -8.89 3.23 -10.88
CA THR A 187 -8.80 1.88 -11.45
C THR A 187 -7.35 1.57 -11.71
N HIS A 188 -6.76 0.67 -10.90
CA HIS A 188 -5.32 0.39 -10.93
C HIS A 188 -5.04 -1.07 -10.63
N TRP A 189 -3.82 -1.52 -10.92
CA TRP A 189 -3.27 -2.79 -10.41
C TRP A 189 -2.50 -2.63 -9.08
N TRP A 190 -2.11 -1.41 -8.72
CA TRP A 190 -1.23 -1.07 -7.60
C TRP A 190 -1.44 0.38 -7.16
N LEU A 191 -2.46 0.58 -6.31
CA LEU A 191 -2.85 1.87 -5.80
C LEU A 191 -2.08 2.19 -4.52
N THR A 192 -1.19 3.17 -4.56
CA THR A 192 -0.34 3.55 -3.43
C THR A 192 -0.48 5.01 -3.03
N GLY A 193 -0.07 5.33 -1.81
CA GLY A 193 0.09 6.71 -1.34
C GLY A 193 1.12 6.80 -0.21
N PHE A 194 2.00 7.79 -0.27
CA PHE A 194 3.09 7.99 0.70
C PHE A 194 3.29 9.46 1.05
N ARG A 195 3.55 9.75 2.33
CA ARG A 195 3.86 11.09 2.84
C ARG A 195 5.29 11.18 3.32
N LEU A 196 6.03 12.15 2.79
CA LEU A 196 7.40 12.43 3.22
C LEU A 196 7.47 13.04 4.62
N GLY A 197 8.51 12.66 5.37
CA GLY A 197 8.88 13.32 6.62
C GLY A 197 7.94 12.99 7.79
N GLU A 198 6.88 12.23 7.55
CA GLU A 198 5.95 11.79 8.57
C GLU A 198 6.35 10.41 9.07
N PHE A 199 6.86 10.34 10.31
CA PHE A 199 7.25 9.08 10.95
C PHE A 199 6.07 8.42 11.65
N SER A 200 5.72 7.19 11.30
CA SER A 200 4.65 6.42 11.94
C SER A 200 5.14 5.07 12.43
N GLU A 201 4.60 4.61 13.56
CA GLU A 201 4.55 3.18 13.85
C GLU A 201 3.37 2.55 13.09
N PRO A 202 3.44 1.29 12.62
CA PRO A 202 2.32 0.65 11.93
C PRO A 202 1.01 0.67 12.74
N GLU A 203 1.08 0.54 14.07
CA GLU A 203 -0.10 0.62 14.96
C GLU A 203 -0.71 2.02 15.09
N ASP A 204 -0.03 3.07 14.64
CA ASP A 204 -0.58 4.42 14.59
C ASP A 204 -1.52 4.59 13.39
N LEU A 205 -1.44 3.70 12.41
CA LEU A 205 -2.13 3.81 11.13
C LEU A 205 -3.37 2.93 11.08
N VAL A 206 -4.45 3.50 10.55
CA VAL A 206 -5.67 2.78 10.17
C VAL A 206 -5.96 3.09 8.71
N MET A 207 -6.10 2.04 7.92
CA MET A 207 -6.47 2.12 6.51
C MET A 207 -7.93 1.71 6.35
N TYR A 208 -8.65 2.44 5.50
CA TYR A 208 -10.04 2.17 5.14
C TYR A 208 -10.10 1.84 3.64
N PRO A 209 -9.80 0.59 3.24
CA PRO A 209 -9.85 0.18 1.85
C PRO A 209 -11.29 0.02 1.33
N GLN A 210 -11.45 0.28 0.05
CA GLN A 210 -12.59 -0.13 -0.77
C GLN A 210 -12.07 -0.73 -2.08
N VAL A 211 -12.69 -1.82 -2.51
CA VAL A 211 -12.33 -2.52 -3.74
C VAL A 211 -13.61 -2.86 -4.48
N THR A 212 -13.71 -2.50 -5.77
CA THR A 212 -14.87 -2.82 -6.63
C THR A 212 -14.52 -3.98 -7.54
N LEU A 213 -15.14 -5.13 -7.28
CA LEU A 213 -14.88 -6.38 -8.00
C LEU A 213 -15.66 -6.44 -9.31
N LYS A 214 -15.22 -7.32 -10.21
CA LYS A 214 -15.76 -7.44 -11.58
C LYS A 214 -17.26 -7.79 -11.57
N ASP A 215 -17.63 -8.75 -10.74
CA ASP A 215 -19.01 -9.21 -10.58
C ASP A 215 -19.27 -9.75 -9.17
N THR A 216 -20.49 -10.23 -8.97
CA THR A 216 -20.97 -10.79 -7.70
C THR A 216 -20.18 -12.04 -7.29
N ALA A 217 -19.78 -12.88 -8.24
CA ALA A 217 -19.02 -14.10 -7.94
C ALA A 217 -17.61 -13.76 -7.44
N MET A 218 -16.92 -12.81 -8.07
CA MET A 218 -15.62 -12.33 -7.60
C MET A 218 -15.72 -11.60 -6.26
N ARG A 219 -16.79 -10.81 -6.06
CA ARG A 219 -17.08 -10.15 -4.78
C ARG A 219 -17.21 -11.16 -3.65
N ASP A 220 -18.03 -12.18 -3.84
CA ASP A 220 -18.30 -13.18 -2.81
C ASP A 220 -17.05 -14.00 -2.51
N ALA A 221 -16.27 -14.37 -3.53
CA ALA A 221 -14.97 -15.02 -3.36
C ALA A 221 -13.99 -14.14 -2.55
N PHE A 222 -13.93 -12.83 -2.82
CA PHE A 222 -13.09 -11.92 -2.04
C PHE A 222 -13.56 -11.76 -0.59
N ILE A 223 -14.88 -11.74 -0.36
CA ILE A 223 -15.45 -11.71 1.00
C ILE A 223 -15.07 -12.98 1.77
N GLU A 224 -15.13 -14.16 1.15
CA GLU A 224 -14.66 -15.40 1.78
C GLU A 224 -13.15 -15.34 2.06
N GLY A 225 -12.34 -14.81 1.13
CA GLY A 225 -10.91 -14.58 1.38
C GLY A 225 -10.64 -13.68 2.59
N LEU A 226 -11.45 -12.63 2.81
CA LEU A 226 -11.39 -11.80 4.01
C LEU A 226 -11.77 -12.61 5.28
N VAL A 227 -12.79 -13.45 5.20
CA VAL A 227 -13.20 -14.30 6.32
C VAL A 227 -12.09 -15.29 6.68
N ASP A 228 -11.48 -15.92 5.68
CA ASP A 228 -10.36 -16.86 5.84
C ASP A 228 -9.13 -16.20 6.45
N ALA A 229 -8.86 -14.93 6.09
CA ALA A 229 -7.82 -14.13 6.72
C ALA A 229 -8.11 -13.81 8.20
N GLY A 230 -9.37 -13.89 8.64
CA GLY A 230 -9.78 -13.69 10.04
C GLY A 230 -10.64 -12.44 10.30
N TYR A 231 -11.23 -11.85 9.26
CA TYR A 231 -12.26 -10.82 9.41
C TYR A 231 -13.62 -11.46 9.71
N LYS A 232 -14.40 -10.83 10.59
CA LYS A 232 -15.79 -11.24 10.80
C LYS A 232 -16.64 -10.64 9.69
N ARG A 233 -17.70 -11.34 9.27
CA ARG A 233 -18.68 -10.77 8.32
C ARG A 233 -19.26 -9.42 8.78
N SER A 234 -19.42 -9.22 10.09
CA SER A 234 -19.87 -7.94 10.67
C SER A 234 -18.84 -6.80 10.54
N GLU A 235 -17.59 -7.10 10.19
CA GLU A 235 -16.50 -6.14 9.95
C GLU A 235 -16.34 -5.81 8.45
N ILE A 236 -17.09 -6.48 7.58
CA ILE A 236 -17.01 -6.38 6.12
C ILE A 236 -18.28 -5.71 5.61
N ALA A 237 -18.13 -4.54 5.00
CA ALA A 237 -19.19 -3.81 4.34
C ALA A 237 -19.16 -4.06 2.84
N TYR A 238 -20.32 -4.13 2.19
CA TYR A 238 -20.37 -4.12 0.74
C TYR A 238 -21.67 -3.49 0.22
N ARG A 239 -21.57 -2.93 -0.99
CA ARG A 239 -22.69 -2.44 -1.80
C ARG A 239 -22.40 -2.81 -3.24
N ASP A 240 -23.34 -3.45 -3.91
CA ASP A 240 -23.15 -4.03 -5.24
C ASP A 240 -21.90 -4.92 -5.25
N ASN A 241 -20.92 -4.64 -6.11
CA ASN A 241 -19.63 -5.34 -6.17
C ASN A 241 -18.51 -4.61 -5.43
N THR A 242 -18.79 -3.51 -4.72
CA THR A 242 -17.80 -2.81 -3.92
C THR A 242 -17.78 -3.32 -2.49
N VAL A 243 -16.62 -3.79 -2.04
CA VAL A 243 -16.36 -4.29 -0.67
C VAL A 243 -15.44 -3.31 0.04
N GLY A 244 -15.69 -3.04 1.31
CA GLY A 244 -14.84 -2.21 2.16
C GLY A 244 -14.80 -2.73 3.59
N PHE A 245 -13.68 -2.49 4.27
CA PHE A 245 -13.47 -2.94 5.64
C PHE A 245 -12.52 -1.99 6.37
N VAL A 246 -12.25 -2.24 7.65
CA VAL A 246 -11.31 -1.43 8.44
C VAL A 246 -10.05 -2.22 8.71
N TYR A 247 -8.95 -1.80 8.10
CA TYR A 247 -7.63 -2.37 8.32
C TYR A 247 -6.87 -1.56 9.38
N ASP A 248 -7.13 -1.92 10.65
CA ASP A 248 -6.48 -1.35 11.85
C ASP A 248 -5.30 -2.22 12.30
N LYS A 249 -5.57 -3.51 12.53
CA LYS A 249 -4.58 -4.52 12.89
C LYS A 249 -4.59 -5.65 11.86
N PRO A 250 -3.42 -6.15 11.46
CA PRO A 250 -3.38 -7.29 10.56
C PRO A 250 -4.01 -8.51 11.20
N LYS A 251 -4.78 -9.27 10.41
CA LYS A 251 -5.27 -10.61 10.75
C LYS A 251 -4.31 -11.67 10.23
N SER A 252 -3.57 -11.35 9.16
CA SER A 252 -2.56 -12.21 8.55
C SER A 252 -1.23 -12.20 9.33
N LYS A 253 -0.49 -13.30 9.21
CA LYS A 253 0.85 -13.44 9.80
C LYS A 253 1.82 -12.45 9.15
N GLN A 254 2.48 -11.67 10.00
CA GLN A 254 3.49 -10.72 9.56
C GLN A 254 4.79 -11.43 9.15
N PRO A 255 5.62 -10.80 8.28
CA PRO A 255 6.86 -11.41 7.79
C PRO A 255 7.80 -11.79 8.92
N HIS A 256 8.53 -12.88 8.76
CA HIS A 256 9.49 -13.38 9.76
C HIS A 256 10.61 -12.37 10.04
N THR A 257 10.95 -11.53 9.05
CA THR A 257 11.94 -10.48 9.22
C THR A 257 11.47 -9.33 10.10
N ARG A 258 10.17 -9.22 10.42
CA ARG A 258 9.61 -8.28 11.41
C ARG A 258 9.93 -8.73 12.85
N THR A 259 11.22 -8.86 13.14
CA THR A 259 11.74 -9.16 14.47
C THR A 259 11.86 -7.87 15.29
N PRO A 260 11.63 -7.90 16.62
CA PRO A 260 11.69 -6.70 17.46
C PRO A 260 13.01 -5.92 17.35
N ILE A 261 14.14 -6.62 17.18
CA ILE A 261 15.47 -6.01 17.07
C ILE A 261 15.61 -5.27 15.74
N LEU A 262 15.27 -5.93 14.62
CA LEU A 262 15.38 -5.30 13.30
C LEU A 262 14.40 -4.12 13.19
N GLU A 263 13.17 -4.29 13.64
CA GLU A 263 12.17 -3.21 13.68
C GLU A 263 12.66 -2.01 14.47
N TYR A 264 13.18 -2.23 15.69
CA TYR A 264 13.69 -1.15 16.52
C TYR A 264 14.83 -0.38 15.83
N MET A 265 15.79 -1.09 15.26
CA MET A 265 16.91 -0.46 14.54
C MET A 265 16.42 0.34 13.32
N MET A 266 15.57 -0.26 12.50
CA MET A 266 15.06 0.37 11.27
C MET A 266 14.16 1.56 11.57
N GLN A 267 13.22 1.43 12.52
CA GLN A 267 12.36 2.54 12.92
C GLN A 267 13.14 3.67 13.60
N THR A 268 14.18 3.37 14.36
CA THR A 268 15.08 4.41 14.90
C THR A 268 15.75 5.19 13.77
N ASN A 269 16.23 4.51 12.74
CA ASN A 269 16.81 5.16 11.57
C ASN A 269 15.77 5.96 10.77
N ASN A 270 14.58 5.39 10.54
CA ASN A 270 13.47 6.06 9.85
C ASN A 270 13.07 7.34 10.58
N LYS A 271 12.84 7.25 11.90
CA LYS A 271 12.52 8.38 12.76
C LYS A 271 13.58 9.47 12.70
N ARG A 272 14.87 9.09 12.77
CA ARG A 272 15.99 10.03 12.65
C ARG A 272 16.00 10.73 11.29
N ASN A 273 15.77 10.00 10.20
CA ASN A 273 15.77 10.57 8.86
C ASN A 273 14.57 11.51 8.65
N CYS A 274 13.37 11.14 9.10
CA CYS A 274 12.20 12.02 9.08
C CYS A 274 12.46 13.29 9.90
N TYR A 275 13.03 13.16 11.10
CA TYR A 275 13.40 14.31 11.94
C TYR A 275 14.41 15.22 11.24
N ALA A 276 15.48 14.65 10.65
CA ALA A 276 16.50 15.43 9.94
C ALA A 276 15.91 16.20 8.75
N TYR A 277 15.02 15.58 7.97
CA TYR A 277 14.31 16.25 6.88
C TYR A 277 13.43 17.39 7.39
N ASN A 278 12.64 17.14 8.44
CA ASN A 278 11.75 18.15 9.00
C ASN A 278 12.51 19.33 9.60
N GLU A 279 13.62 19.09 10.30
CA GLU A 279 14.45 20.15 10.86
C GLU A 279 15.15 20.97 9.78
N ALA A 280 15.68 20.32 8.74
CA ALA A 280 16.31 21.01 7.61
C ALA A 280 15.33 21.90 6.84
N THR A 281 14.04 21.52 6.81
CA THR A 281 13.00 22.19 6.02
C THR A 281 12.00 22.97 6.87
N LYS A 282 12.24 23.15 8.18
CA LYS A 282 11.23 23.69 9.12
C LYS A 282 10.77 25.11 8.83
N LEU A 283 11.61 25.91 8.17
CA LEU A 283 11.30 27.30 7.80
C LEU A 283 10.63 27.41 6.42
N ILE A 284 10.50 26.30 5.69
CA ILE A 284 9.91 26.25 4.36
C ILE A 284 8.49 25.71 4.51
N GLY A 285 7.49 26.50 4.10
CA GLY A 285 6.08 26.11 4.21
C GLY A 285 5.64 25.17 3.10
N ASP A 286 5.97 25.54 1.86
CA ASP A 286 5.51 24.84 0.66
C ASP A 286 6.29 23.53 0.41
N PRO A 287 5.62 22.38 0.19
CA PRO A 287 6.29 21.11 -0.05
C PRO A 287 7.21 21.07 -1.29
N LEU A 288 6.84 21.74 -2.40
CA LEU A 288 7.67 21.78 -3.61
C LEU A 288 8.95 22.58 -3.35
N ASP A 289 8.85 23.66 -2.58
CA ASP A 289 10.01 24.43 -2.14
C ASP A 289 10.94 23.59 -1.23
N LYS A 290 10.38 22.70 -0.39
CA LYS A 290 11.19 21.76 0.41
C LYS A 290 11.96 20.80 -0.48
N PHE A 291 11.35 20.31 -1.56
CA PHE A 291 12.03 19.41 -2.50
C PHE A 291 13.17 20.11 -3.22
N ALA A 292 12.93 21.32 -3.74
CA ALA A 292 13.97 22.12 -4.38
C ALA A 292 15.15 22.37 -3.43
N PHE A 293 14.86 22.81 -2.19
CA PHE A 293 15.88 23.03 -1.17
C PHE A 293 16.70 21.76 -0.86
N VAL A 294 16.03 20.62 -0.63
CA VAL A 294 16.74 19.37 -0.29
C VAL A 294 17.54 18.83 -1.49
N LYS A 295 17.06 19.02 -2.72
CA LYS A 295 17.78 18.67 -3.94
C LYS A 295 19.11 19.43 -4.05
N GLU A 296 19.08 20.72 -3.76
CA GLU A 296 20.26 21.62 -3.84
C GLU A 296 21.21 21.42 -2.65
N GLU A 297 20.69 21.50 -1.42
CA GLU A 297 21.50 21.59 -0.20
C GLU A 297 21.85 20.23 0.41
N ALA A 298 21.06 19.19 0.11
CA ALA A 298 21.22 17.87 0.70
C ALA A 298 20.97 16.72 -0.31
N PRO A 299 21.72 16.64 -1.41
CA PRO A 299 21.47 15.69 -2.51
C PRO A 299 21.47 14.21 -2.07
N LYS A 300 22.24 13.85 -1.05
CA LYS A 300 22.20 12.50 -0.45
C LYS A 300 20.86 12.18 0.21
N MET A 301 20.23 13.17 0.85
CA MET A 301 18.89 13.03 1.40
C MET A 301 17.85 13.02 0.28
N TYR A 302 18.02 13.86 -0.74
CA TYR A 302 17.14 13.86 -1.91
C TYR A 302 17.09 12.49 -2.60
N ASN A 303 18.25 11.84 -2.81
CA ASN A 303 18.29 10.50 -3.38
C ASN A 303 17.57 9.45 -2.51
N LYS A 304 17.57 9.62 -1.18
CA LYS A 304 16.77 8.75 -0.28
C LYS A 304 15.27 9.02 -0.41
N ILE A 305 14.88 10.27 -0.64
CA ILE A 305 13.48 10.67 -0.85
C ILE A 305 12.93 10.06 -2.13
N LEU A 306 13.68 10.14 -3.24
CA LEU A 306 13.27 9.55 -4.53
C LEU A 306 13.05 8.04 -4.44
N ASN A 307 13.80 7.38 -3.55
CA ASN A 307 13.72 5.95 -3.32
C ASN A 307 12.61 5.59 -2.31
N VAL A 308 11.38 6.03 -2.57
CA VAL A 308 10.19 5.91 -1.67
C VAL A 308 9.95 4.46 -1.19
N ARG A 309 10.29 3.46 -2.00
CA ARG A 309 10.19 2.01 -1.69
C ARG A 309 11.55 1.28 -1.73
N CYS A 310 12.64 2.02 -1.52
CA CYS A 310 14.05 1.63 -1.44
C CYS A 310 14.49 0.26 -2.04
N SER A 311 15.22 0.36 -3.16
CA SER A 311 16.15 -0.58 -3.82
C SER A 311 15.55 -1.73 -4.66
N GLN A 312 16.04 -1.81 -5.91
CA GLN A 312 15.80 -2.92 -6.83
C GLN A 312 16.20 -4.28 -6.22
N ASP A 313 16.94 -4.29 -5.12
CA ASP A 313 17.42 -5.51 -4.46
C ASP A 313 16.30 -6.31 -3.78
N ILE A 314 15.16 -5.69 -3.43
CA ILE A 314 13.95 -6.45 -3.01
C ILE A 314 13.55 -7.42 -4.13
N PHE A 315 13.74 -6.99 -5.38
CA PHE A 315 13.42 -7.74 -6.59
C PHE A 315 14.63 -8.47 -7.19
N LYS A 316 15.76 -8.59 -6.47
CA LYS A 316 16.99 -9.22 -7.00
C LYS A 316 16.79 -10.65 -7.54
N ASN A 317 15.81 -11.36 -6.98
CA ASN A 317 15.49 -12.74 -7.36
C ASN A 317 14.36 -12.83 -8.41
N PHE A 318 13.84 -11.70 -8.88
CA PHE A 318 12.71 -11.65 -9.82
C PHE A 318 13.00 -12.43 -11.10
N ASN A 319 14.17 -12.26 -11.72
CA ASN A 319 14.50 -12.95 -12.98
C ASN A 319 14.38 -14.47 -12.85
N LEU A 320 14.82 -15.02 -11.71
CA LEU A 320 14.75 -16.45 -11.43
C LEU A 320 13.30 -16.89 -11.15
N LEU A 321 12.54 -16.11 -10.36
CA LEU A 321 11.11 -16.35 -10.13
C LEU A 321 10.31 -16.38 -11.43
N ASN A 322 10.58 -15.42 -12.33
CA ASN A 322 9.90 -15.30 -13.61
C ASN A 322 10.23 -16.46 -14.55
N GLN A 323 11.49 -16.90 -14.57
CA GLN A 323 11.91 -18.06 -15.36
C GLN A 323 11.15 -19.33 -14.95
N TYR A 324 11.07 -19.61 -13.64
CA TYR A 324 10.34 -20.78 -13.14
C TYR A 324 8.83 -20.67 -13.40
N SER A 325 8.25 -19.48 -13.22
CA SER A 325 6.85 -19.21 -13.56
C SER A 325 6.54 -19.52 -15.03
N ALA A 326 7.40 -19.07 -15.96
CA ALA A 326 7.23 -19.31 -17.39
C ALA A 326 7.34 -20.81 -17.75
N GLN A 327 8.27 -21.54 -17.12
CA GLN A 327 8.42 -22.99 -17.30
C GLN A 327 7.15 -23.74 -16.85
N SER A 328 6.66 -23.46 -15.64
CA SER A 328 5.44 -24.10 -15.12
C SER A 328 4.21 -23.80 -15.98
N LYS A 329 4.11 -22.59 -16.57
CA LYS A 329 3.04 -22.28 -17.54
C LYS A 329 3.10 -23.14 -18.79
N ALA A 330 4.30 -23.26 -19.37
CA ALA A 330 4.50 -24.04 -20.59
C ALA A 330 4.17 -25.53 -20.37
N GLU A 331 4.53 -26.08 -19.21
CA GLU A 331 4.20 -27.45 -18.82
C GLU A 331 2.67 -27.67 -18.73
N ILE A 332 1.94 -26.76 -18.07
CA ILE A 332 0.48 -26.85 -17.94
C ILE A 332 -0.21 -26.75 -19.30
N LEU A 333 0.27 -25.85 -20.18
CA LEU A 333 -0.28 -25.72 -21.53
C LEU A 333 -0.06 -27.01 -22.33
N ALA A 334 1.14 -27.58 -22.29
CA ALA A 334 1.47 -28.83 -22.97
C ALA A 334 0.69 -30.04 -22.43
N MET A 335 0.25 -30.03 -21.16
CA MET A 335 -0.63 -31.05 -20.61
C MET A 335 -2.06 -30.92 -21.15
N LYS A 336 -2.58 -29.69 -21.24
CA LYS A 336 -3.93 -29.42 -21.78
C LYS A 336 -4.07 -29.71 -23.26
N GLU A 337 -2.99 -29.61 -24.04
CA GLU A 337 -2.99 -29.95 -25.47
C GLU A 337 -2.97 -31.48 -25.73
N LYS A 338 -2.74 -32.29 -24.70
CA LYS A 338 -2.73 -33.76 -24.78
C LYS A 338 -4.03 -34.42 -24.31
N GLU A 339 -4.95 -33.64 -23.74
CA GLU A 339 -6.31 -34.04 -23.36
C GLU A 339 -7.29 -33.68 -24.47
#